data_AF-A0AAU7NVR5-F1
#
_entry.id   AF-A0AAU7NVR5-F1
#
_cell.length_a   1.000
_cell.length_b   1.000
_cell.length_c   1.000
_cell.angle_alpha   90.00
_cell.angle_beta   90.00
_cell.angle_gamma   90.00
#
_symmetry.space_group_name_H-M   'P 1'
#
loop_
_entity.id
_entity.type
_entity.pdbx_description
1 polymer ?
#
loop_
_entity_poly.entity_id
_entity_poly.type
_entity_poly.pdbx_seq_one_letter_code
_entity_poly.pdbx_strand_id
1 'polypeptide(L)'
;MDKLLSIAALIMAFSATDSLAKEFQDHNRMMDHGGGHLMDMDGAMVMGQNTDTLPGGCDSIAATKEITVHAGHKYSEKFPGTMFAFDKQEFQFEPCTKLTVHFVNDDNIRHQWMMHGLPKYLYPKGMFHLEVTGPGKVSGTLIFPPGDKTYLVHCDISQHMEKGMKAQLKIGDGSGDLPSIPGVTAQVIQDDYSESIPDLTPTAKPGAAAAPAAGGATGGDGAGAQKSFVSGLMVLGLAAGFLLAPLLANKFKGMTFSEGVAYVFELLSQAIGMIIKIISGLVKSILSKKSIDLPEK
;
A
#
# COMPACT_ATOMS: atom_id res chain seq x y z
N MET A 1 18.71 6.15 -47.65
CA MET A 1 18.53 6.98 -46.43
C MET A 1 17.71 6.25 -45.36
N ASP A 2 17.02 5.17 -45.71
CA ASP A 2 16.07 4.47 -44.83
C ASP A 2 16.69 3.65 -43.70
N LYS A 3 17.95 3.19 -43.85
CA LYS A 3 18.65 2.43 -42.79
C LYS A 3 19.14 3.30 -41.63
N LEU A 4 19.40 4.59 -41.87
CA LEU A 4 19.86 5.53 -40.83
C LEU A 4 18.71 6.03 -39.95
N LEU A 5 17.51 6.20 -40.52
CA LEU A 5 16.30 6.53 -39.78
C LEU A 5 15.85 5.40 -38.85
N SER A 6 15.99 4.13 -39.26
CA SER A 6 15.60 2.98 -38.44
C SER A 6 16.49 2.75 -37.21
N ILE A 7 17.79 3.05 -37.33
CA ILE A 7 18.74 2.92 -36.20
C ILE A 7 18.53 4.06 -35.19
N ALA A 8 18.25 5.28 -35.65
CA ALA A 8 17.93 6.40 -34.77
C ALA A 8 16.62 6.19 -33.99
N ALA A 9 15.60 5.61 -34.62
CA ALA A 9 14.34 5.26 -33.94
C ALA A 9 14.52 4.15 -32.89
N LEU A 10 15.39 3.16 -33.17
CA LEU A 10 15.71 2.09 -32.23
C LEU A 10 16.53 2.60 -31.03
N ILE A 11 17.48 3.51 -31.25
CA ILE A 11 18.27 4.12 -30.17
C ILE A 11 17.38 5.04 -29.30
N MET A 12 16.47 5.80 -29.89
CA MET A 12 15.50 6.59 -29.11
C MET A 12 14.50 5.72 -28.32
N ALA A 13 14.14 4.53 -28.81
CA ALA A 13 13.30 3.59 -28.07
C ALA A 13 14.03 2.93 -26.88
N PHE A 14 15.35 2.77 -26.96
CA PHE A 14 16.18 2.23 -25.87
C PHE A 14 16.66 3.30 -24.86
N SER A 15 16.64 4.58 -25.22
CA SER A 15 16.94 5.68 -24.27
C SER A 15 15.73 6.09 -23.41
N ALA A 16 14.54 5.57 -23.67
CA ALA A 16 13.34 5.84 -22.86
C ALA A 16 13.17 4.87 -21.67
N THR A 17 14.09 3.91 -21.49
CA THR A 17 14.08 2.98 -20.34
C THR A 17 14.96 3.42 -19.19
N ASP A 18 15.45 4.66 -19.20
CA ASP A 18 16.03 5.28 -18.01
C ASP A 18 14.91 5.50 -16.99
N SER A 19 14.73 4.49 -16.14
CA SER A 19 14.36 4.64 -14.74
C SER A 19 13.06 5.44 -14.50
N LEU A 20 11.92 4.73 -14.46
CA LEU A 20 10.97 4.97 -13.37
C LEU A 20 11.66 4.58 -12.05
N ALA A 21 12.73 5.29 -11.68
CA ALA A 21 13.22 5.28 -10.33
C ALA A 21 12.08 5.84 -9.51
N LYS A 22 11.45 4.97 -8.71
CA LYS A 22 10.45 5.36 -7.74
C LYS A 22 11.07 6.49 -6.91
N GLU A 23 10.46 7.67 -6.93
CA GLU A 23 10.96 8.78 -6.11
C GLU A 23 10.77 8.37 -4.65
N PHE A 24 11.89 8.08 -3.97
CA PHE A 24 11.88 7.76 -2.56
C PHE A 24 11.86 9.05 -1.78
N GLN A 25 10.81 9.23 -0.98
CA GLN A 25 10.73 10.34 -0.07
C GLN A 25 11.62 10.10 1.16
N ASP A 26 12.55 11.02 1.44
CA ASP A 26 13.35 10.98 2.67
C ASP A 26 12.63 11.77 3.77
N HIS A 27 12.11 11.04 4.76
CA HIS A 27 11.34 11.59 5.87
C HIS A 27 12.28 12.08 6.97
N ASN A 28 12.88 13.25 6.75
CA ASN A 28 13.82 13.88 7.69
C ASN A 28 13.24 15.11 8.42
N ARG A 29 12.04 15.56 8.06
CA ARG A 29 11.35 16.73 8.65
C ARG A 29 10.30 16.31 9.67
N MET A 30 10.74 15.56 10.67
CA MET A 30 9.87 15.03 11.71
C MET A 30 9.46 16.11 12.72
N MET A 31 8.20 16.09 13.14
CA MET A 31 7.64 16.95 14.16
C MET A 31 7.28 16.10 15.40
N ASP A 32 7.55 16.63 16.58
CA ASP A 32 7.20 15.97 17.84
C ASP A 32 5.72 16.21 18.18
N HIS A 33 4.95 15.12 18.29
CA HIS A 33 3.54 15.12 18.67
C HIS A 33 3.31 14.72 20.14
N GLY A 34 4.38 14.65 20.93
CA GLY A 34 4.37 14.25 22.33
C GLY A 34 4.35 12.73 22.54
N GLY A 35 4.68 12.31 23.75
CA GLY A 35 4.65 10.89 24.13
C GLY A 35 5.70 10.02 23.42
N GLY A 36 6.73 10.63 22.82
CA GLY A 36 7.75 9.94 22.05
C GLY A 36 7.29 9.56 20.63
N HIS A 37 6.29 10.27 20.09
CA HIS A 37 5.81 10.13 18.72
C HIS A 37 6.33 11.27 17.83
N LEU A 38 7.17 10.93 16.87
CA LEU A 38 7.60 11.84 15.81
C LEU A 38 6.83 11.49 14.54
N MET A 39 6.23 12.48 13.88
CA MET A 39 5.53 12.29 12.61
C MET A 39 5.89 13.42 11.64
N ASP A 40 5.87 13.13 10.35
CA ASP A 40 5.87 14.20 9.34
C ASP A 40 4.50 14.28 8.65
N MET A 41 4.37 15.26 7.74
CA MET A 41 3.12 15.47 7.00
C MET A 41 2.96 14.53 5.81
N ASP A 42 4.03 13.83 5.46
CA ASP A 42 4.14 13.05 4.24
C ASP A 42 3.96 11.54 4.47
N GLY A 43 3.70 11.14 5.71
CA GLY A 43 3.23 9.80 6.05
C GLY A 43 4.28 8.89 6.67
N ALA A 44 5.29 9.46 7.32
CA ALA A 44 6.22 8.72 8.17
C ALA A 44 6.01 8.97 9.66
N MET A 45 6.33 7.96 10.46
CA MET A 45 6.26 8.02 11.91
C MET A 45 7.44 7.26 12.54
N VAL A 46 7.96 7.81 13.63
CA VAL A 46 8.90 7.17 14.54
C VAL A 46 8.30 7.19 15.94
N MET A 47 8.17 6.04 16.60
CA MET A 47 7.77 5.97 18.01
C MET A 47 8.80 5.23 18.85
N GLY A 48 9.01 5.73 20.07
CA GLY A 48 9.91 5.11 21.03
C GLY A 48 11.39 5.29 20.72
N GLN A 49 11.75 6.36 20.00
CA GLN A 49 13.15 6.71 19.77
C GLN A 49 13.88 6.97 21.09
N ASN A 50 15.09 6.43 21.19
CA ASN A 50 16.01 6.64 22.30
C ASN A 50 17.44 6.76 21.76
N THR A 51 18.01 7.97 21.83
CA THR A 51 19.31 8.29 21.26
C THR A 51 20.46 8.29 22.28
N ASP A 52 20.14 8.40 23.57
CA ASP A 52 21.11 8.77 24.61
C ASP A 52 20.83 8.18 26.00
N THR A 53 19.64 7.65 26.26
CA THR A 53 19.25 7.19 27.60
C THR A 53 19.52 5.71 27.76
N LEU A 54 20.50 5.35 28.59
CA LEU A 54 20.89 3.97 28.83
C LEU A 54 19.77 3.18 29.54
N PRO A 55 19.43 1.97 29.07
CA PRO A 55 18.59 1.04 29.83
C PRO A 55 19.25 0.65 31.16
N GLY A 56 18.44 0.38 32.18
CA GLY A 56 18.92 -0.13 33.46
C GLY A 56 19.72 -1.42 33.29
N GLY A 57 20.92 -1.47 33.88
CA GLY A 57 21.87 -2.58 33.77
C GLY A 57 22.86 -2.47 32.60
N CYS A 58 22.81 -1.41 31.80
CA CYS A 58 23.89 -1.03 30.89
C CYS A 58 24.78 0.05 31.55
N ASP A 59 26.05 -0.25 31.79
CA ASP A 59 27.00 0.74 32.33
C ASP A 59 27.43 1.77 31.27
N SER A 60 27.46 1.34 30.01
CA SER A 60 27.79 2.17 28.84
C SER A 60 27.22 1.57 27.56
N ILE A 61 27.28 2.32 26.46
CA ILE A 61 26.96 1.79 25.12
C ILE A 61 28.07 0.81 24.72
N ALA A 62 27.74 -0.47 24.58
CA ALA A 62 28.71 -1.51 24.23
C ALA A 62 29.13 -1.42 22.74
N ALA A 63 28.19 -1.06 21.86
CA ALA A 63 28.45 -0.86 20.45
C ALA A 63 27.47 0.16 19.83
N THR A 64 27.87 0.81 18.75
CA THR A 64 26.97 1.59 17.88
C THR A 64 26.90 0.90 16.51
N LYS A 65 25.70 0.61 16.04
CA LYS A 65 25.46 -0.08 14.77
C LYS A 65 24.39 0.66 13.97
N GLU A 66 24.47 0.54 12.66
CA GLU A 66 23.45 1.05 11.74
C GLU A 66 23.06 -0.06 10.77
N ILE A 67 21.76 -0.19 10.51
CA ILE A 67 21.24 -1.10 9.50
C ILE A 67 20.28 -0.37 8.58
N THR A 68 20.27 -0.78 7.31
CA THR A 68 19.18 -0.47 6.39
C THR A 68 18.33 -1.72 6.23
N VAL A 69 17.02 -1.55 6.37
CA VAL A 69 16.02 -2.60 6.20
C VAL A 69 15.05 -2.13 5.14
N HIS A 70 14.92 -2.92 4.08
CA HIS A 70 13.96 -2.65 3.03
C HIS A 70 12.71 -3.50 3.22
N ALA A 71 11.55 -2.96 2.88
CA ALA A 71 10.26 -3.64 2.99
C ALA A 71 9.48 -3.54 1.68
N GLY A 72 8.80 -4.63 1.31
CA GLY A 72 7.85 -4.62 0.22
C GLY A 72 7.59 -6.00 -0.40
N HIS A 73 6.75 -6.04 -1.44
CA HIS A 73 6.37 -7.29 -2.12
C HIS A 73 7.56 -8.02 -2.73
N LYS A 74 8.50 -7.31 -3.37
CA LYS A 74 9.63 -7.94 -4.07
C LYS A 74 10.49 -8.83 -3.17
N TYR A 75 10.52 -8.55 -1.86
CA TYR A 75 11.31 -9.33 -0.90
C TYR A 75 10.61 -10.63 -0.46
N SER A 76 9.31 -10.77 -0.75
CA SER A 76 8.50 -11.92 -0.41
C SER A 76 8.56 -13.02 -1.47
N GLU A 77 9.04 -12.73 -2.69
CA GLU A 77 9.07 -13.66 -3.82
C GLU A 77 9.80 -14.97 -3.54
N LYS A 78 10.80 -14.94 -2.65
CA LYS A 78 11.58 -16.11 -2.20
C LYS A 78 10.85 -16.99 -1.18
N PHE A 79 9.68 -16.57 -0.67
CA PHE A 79 8.93 -17.28 0.36
C PHE A 79 7.51 -17.61 -0.14
N PRO A 80 7.26 -18.87 -0.54
CA PRO A 80 5.94 -19.31 -0.97
C PRO A 80 4.84 -18.94 0.05
N GLY A 81 3.70 -18.47 -0.44
CA GLY A 81 2.56 -18.09 0.41
C GLY A 81 2.64 -16.71 1.06
N THR A 82 3.75 -15.98 0.88
CA THR A 82 3.91 -14.63 1.43
C THR A 82 3.69 -13.56 0.35
N MET A 83 3.15 -12.43 0.76
CA MET A 83 2.94 -11.25 -0.11
C MET A 83 3.88 -10.11 0.24
N PHE A 84 4.42 -10.13 1.46
CA PHE A 84 5.19 -9.04 2.02
C PHE A 84 6.35 -9.60 2.82
N ALA A 85 7.52 -8.98 2.71
CA ALA A 85 8.65 -9.29 3.57
C ALA A 85 9.55 -8.08 3.76
N PHE A 86 10.39 -8.17 4.78
CA PHE A 86 11.62 -7.41 4.85
C PHE A 86 12.68 -8.06 3.94
N ASP A 87 13.71 -7.33 3.55
CA ASP A 87 14.86 -7.88 2.83
C ASP A 87 15.65 -8.90 3.68
N LYS A 88 15.66 -8.69 5.01
CA LYS A 88 16.30 -9.52 6.03
C LYS A 88 15.30 -10.05 7.05
N GLN A 89 15.43 -11.33 7.37
CA GLN A 89 14.52 -12.07 8.25
C GLN A 89 15.08 -12.25 9.67
N GLU A 90 16.38 -12.07 9.85
CA GLU A 90 17.06 -12.21 11.13
C GLU A 90 18.11 -11.11 11.31
N PHE A 91 18.19 -10.60 12.54
CA PHE A 91 19.22 -9.68 12.99
C PHE A 91 19.81 -10.17 14.31
N GLN A 92 21.09 -9.91 14.53
CA GLN A 92 21.80 -10.32 15.74
C GLN A 92 22.70 -9.17 16.21
N PHE A 93 22.58 -8.77 17.48
CA PHE A 93 23.38 -7.71 18.07
C PHE A 93 23.85 -8.08 19.48
N GLU A 94 24.91 -7.43 19.94
CA GLU A 94 25.32 -7.52 21.34
C GLU A 94 24.35 -6.75 22.26
N PRO A 95 24.19 -7.15 23.53
CA PRO A 95 23.46 -6.36 24.53
C PRO A 95 24.03 -4.93 24.68
N CYS A 96 23.21 -3.98 25.13
CA CYS A 96 23.62 -2.57 25.31
C CYS A 96 24.12 -1.88 24.03
N THR A 97 23.74 -2.39 22.85
CA THR A 97 24.04 -1.76 21.56
C THR A 97 23.06 -0.63 21.27
N LYS A 98 23.57 0.52 20.82
CA LYS A 98 22.80 1.59 20.19
C LYS A 98 22.65 1.29 18.70
N LEU A 99 21.43 0.99 18.28
CA LEU A 99 21.11 0.67 16.90
C LEU A 99 20.34 1.83 16.25
N THR A 100 20.81 2.29 15.10
CA THR A 100 20.00 3.11 14.18
C THR A 100 19.48 2.23 13.06
N VAL A 101 18.16 2.26 12.85
CA VAL A 101 17.50 1.53 11.77
C VAL A 101 17.06 2.55 10.74
N HIS A 102 17.51 2.37 9.49
CA HIS A 102 17.02 3.05 8.31
C HIS A 102 15.99 2.16 7.63
N PHE A 103 14.72 2.46 7.88
CA PHE A 103 13.62 1.71 7.31
C PHE A 103 13.23 2.30 5.96
N VAL A 104 13.32 1.51 4.90
CA VAL A 104 12.99 1.87 3.53
C VAL A 104 11.78 1.08 3.08
N ASN A 105 10.71 1.76 2.70
CA ASN A 105 9.55 1.14 2.10
C ASN A 105 9.65 1.26 0.58
N ASP A 106 9.75 0.12 -0.11
CA ASP A 106 9.85 0.09 -1.57
C ASP A 106 8.45 -0.03 -2.25
N ASP A 107 7.39 -0.27 -1.48
CA ASP A 107 6.02 -0.43 -1.96
C ASP A 107 5.24 0.88 -2.03
N ASN A 108 4.08 0.85 -2.68
CA ASN A 108 3.13 1.98 -2.69
C ASN A 108 2.13 1.95 -1.53
N ILE A 109 2.25 0.98 -0.64
CA ILE A 109 1.39 0.82 0.53
C ILE A 109 2.21 1.03 1.78
N ARG A 110 1.55 1.33 2.90
CA ARG A 110 2.22 1.57 4.18
C ARG A 110 2.85 0.30 4.73
N HIS A 111 4.11 0.38 5.13
CA HIS A 111 4.79 -0.68 5.89
C HIS A 111 5.37 -0.13 7.19
N GLN A 112 5.62 -1.03 8.12
CA GLN A 112 6.15 -0.70 9.44
C GLN A 112 7.26 -1.68 9.83
N TRP A 113 8.21 -1.17 10.59
CA TRP A 113 9.22 -1.94 11.32
C TRP A 113 8.98 -1.70 12.81
N MET A 114 8.25 -2.62 13.43
CA MET A 114 7.84 -2.54 14.83
C MET A 114 8.47 -3.67 15.64
N MET A 115 8.84 -3.35 16.88
CA MET A 115 9.31 -4.30 17.86
C MET A 115 8.64 -4.05 19.21
N HIS A 116 8.06 -5.09 19.81
CA HIS A 116 7.46 -5.05 21.15
C HIS A 116 8.37 -5.68 22.21
N GLY A 117 8.04 -5.49 23.49
CA GLY A 117 8.67 -6.16 24.62
C GLY A 117 9.91 -5.45 25.16
N LEU A 118 10.10 -4.19 24.77
CA LEU A 118 11.12 -3.30 25.33
C LEU A 118 10.71 -2.78 26.72
N PRO A 119 11.68 -2.33 27.56
CA PRO A 119 11.37 -1.83 28.89
C PRO A 119 10.47 -0.58 28.86
N LYS A 120 9.27 -0.67 29.45
CA LYS A 120 8.23 0.37 29.40
C LYS A 120 8.60 1.70 30.07
N TYR A 121 9.59 1.69 30.96
CA TYR A 121 10.07 2.92 31.61
C TYR A 121 10.90 3.81 30.65
N LEU A 122 11.41 3.22 29.56
CA LEU A 122 12.27 3.86 28.59
C LEU A 122 11.58 4.02 27.24
N TYR A 123 10.84 2.98 26.84
CA TYR A 123 10.12 2.93 25.58
C TYR A 123 8.61 3.07 25.84
N PRO A 124 7.95 4.13 25.36
CA PRO A 124 6.50 4.27 25.45
C PRO A 124 5.80 3.00 24.98
N LYS A 125 4.88 2.49 25.79
CA LYS A 125 4.16 1.21 25.58
C LYS A 125 5.05 -0.05 25.45
N GLY A 126 6.35 0.07 25.67
CA GLY A 126 7.32 -1.03 25.55
C GLY A 126 7.58 -1.42 24.09
N MET A 127 7.57 -0.44 23.19
CA MET A 127 7.73 -0.67 21.75
C MET A 127 8.62 0.38 21.08
N PHE A 128 9.20 0.00 19.95
CA PHE A 128 9.88 0.87 19.01
C PHE A 128 9.23 0.66 17.63
N HIS A 129 9.00 1.74 16.91
CA HIS A 129 8.20 1.73 15.69
C HIS A 129 8.77 2.69 14.65
N LEU A 130 8.92 2.20 13.43
CA LEU A 130 9.15 3.01 12.23
C LEU A 130 8.06 2.71 11.22
N GLU A 131 7.54 3.74 10.58
CA GLU A 131 6.46 3.62 9.59
C GLU A 131 6.73 4.56 8.43
N VAL A 132 6.41 4.09 7.23
CA VAL A 132 6.47 4.88 6.00
C VAL A 132 5.28 4.50 5.12
N THR A 133 4.50 5.49 4.70
CA THR A 133 3.41 5.31 3.73
C THR A 133 3.91 5.56 2.31
N GLY A 134 3.86 4.53 1.46
CA GLY A 134 4.37 4.62 0.09
C GLY A 134 5.91 4.58 0.02
N PRO A 135 6.49 4.88 -1.15
CA PRO A 135 7.93 4.77 -1.37
C PRO A 135 8.69 5.84 -0.58
N GLY A 136 9.48 5.42 0.39
CA GLY A 136 10.19 6.38 1.23
C GLY A 136 11.10 5.74 2.26
N LYS A 137 11.74 6.58 3.06
CA LYS A 137 12.71 6.19 4.07
C LYS A 137 12.50 7.01 5.34
N VAL A 138 12.50 6.33 6.48
CA VAL A 138 12.55 6.96 7.81
C VAL A 138 13.63 6.29 8.64
N SER A 139 14.21 7.03 9.59
CA SER A 139 15.24 6.49 10.48
C SER A 139 14.87 6.72 11.94
N GLY A 140 15.20 5.76 12.80
CA GLY A 140 15.11 5.94 14.24
C GLY A 140 16.15 5.12 14.98
N THR A 141 16.42 5.53 16.21
CA THR A 141 17.47 4.94 17.04
C THR A 141 16.87 4.38 18.33
N LEU A 142 17.38 3.24 18.77
CA LEU A 142 17.09 2.64 20.06
C LEU A 142 18.36 2.05 20.69
N ILE A 143 18.32 1.85 22.00
CA ILE A 143 19.39 1.21 22.77
C ILE A 143 18.85 -0.06 23.41
N PHE A 144 19.44 -1.21 23.08
CA PHE A 144 18.97 -2.49 23.61
C PHE A 144 19.30 -2.65 25.11
N PRO A 145 18.41 -3.28 25.89
CA PRO A 145 18.69 -3.62 27.28
C PRO A 145 19.83 -4.64 27.40
N PRO A 146 20.38 -4.87 28.61
CA PRO A 146 21.32 -5.96 28.84
C PRO A 146 20.64 -7.34 28.73
N GLY A 147 21.46 -8.37 28.59
CA GLY A 147 21.03 -9.78 28.59
C GLY A 147 20.53 -10.29 27.24
N ASP A 148 20.16 -11.58 27.22
CA ASP A 148 19.79 -12.30 26.01
C ASP A 148 18.29 -12.28 25.78
N LYS A 149 17.86 -11.90 24.57
CA LYS A 149 16.44 -11.88 24.21
C LYS A 149 16.21 -11.88 22.71
N THR A 150 15.25 -12.68 22.25
CA THR A 150 14.74 -12.61 20.89
C THR A 150 13.47 -11.77 20.86
N TYR A 151 13.42 -10.81 19.93
CA TYR A 151 12.29 -9.93 19.69
C TYR A 151 11.66 -10.23 18.34
N LEU A 152 10.32 -10.17 18.28
CA LEU A 152 9.60 -10.18 17.02
C LEU A 152 9.68 -8.78 16.41
N VAL A 153 10.18 -8.71 15.19
CA VAL A 153 10.13 -7.53 14.33
C VAL A 153 9.05 -7.78 13.30
N HIS A 154 8.08 -6.89 13.17
CA HIS A 154 6.98 -7.09 12.22
C HIS A 154 6.38 -5.77 11.75
N CYS A 155 5.52 -5.85 10.74
CA CYS A 155 4.58 -4.78 10.45
C CYS A 155 3.33 -4.95 11.33
N ASP A 156 2.84 -3.89 11.96
CA ASP A 156 1.66 -3.94 12.84
C ASP A 156 0.33 -3.95 12.05
N ILE A 157 0.39 -3.75 10.74
CA ILE A 157 -0.74 -4.06 9.85
C ILE A 157 -0.91 -5.57 9.82
N SER A 158 -1.97 -6.07 10.45
CA SER A 158 -2.18 -7.51 10.67
C SER A 158 -2.07 -8.33 9.39
N GLN A 159 -2.65 -7.85 8.29
CA GLN A 159 -2.56 -8.54 7.01
C GLN A 159 -1.12 -8.62 6.47
N HIS A 160 -0.28 -7.61 6.73
CA HIS A 160 1.10 -7.61 6.26
C HIS A 160 1.93 -8.63 7.05
N MET A 161 1.76 -8.67 8.37
CA MET A 161 2.40 -9.67 9.24
C MET A 161 1.93 -11.10 8.91
N GLU A 162 0.62 -11.32 8.79
CA GLU A 162 0.04 -12.62 8.43
C GLU A 162 0.56 -13.10 7.07
N LYS A 163 0.73 -12.19 6.12
CA LYS A 163 1.28 -12.48 4.79
C LYS A 163 2.81 -12.36 4.71
N GLY A 164 3.51 -12.48 5.83
CA GLY A 164 4.94 -12.76 5.86
C GLY A 164 5.84 -11.61 6.33
N MET A 165 5.33 -10.40 6.58
CA MET A 165 6.16 -9.27 6.99
C MET A 165 6.50 -9.34 8.48
N LYS A 166 7.38 -10.28 8.81
CA LYS A 166 7.94 -10.54 10.14
C LYS A 166 9.38 -11.05 10.02
N ALA A 167 10.15 -10.74 11.04
CA ALA A 167 11.55 -11.08 11.23
C ALA A 167 11.81 -11.30 12.72
N GLN A 168 12.99 -11.82 13.07
CA GLN A 168 13.43 -11.90 14.45
C GLN A 168 14.70 -11.06 14.66
N LEU A 169 14.80 -10.44 15.82
CA LEU A 169 15.98 -9.70 16.25
C LEU A 169 16.47 -10.30 17.56
N LYS A 170 17.67 -10.83 17.55
CA LYS A 170 18.32 -11.45 18.69
C LYS A 170 19.30 -10.46 19.33
N ILE A 171 19.23 -10.35 20.64
CA ILE A 171 20.22 -9.69 21.50
C ILE A 171 20.97 -10.76 22.26
N GLY A 172 22.31 -10.67 22.25
CA GLY A 172 23.19 -11.67 22.87
C GLY A 172 22.94 -13.06 22.28
N ASP A 173 22.74 -14.10 23.10
CA ASP A 173 22.43 -15.43 22.58
C ASP A 173 20.98 -15.59 22.10
N GLY A 174 20.14 -14.57 22.32
CA GLY A 174 18.70 -14.62 22.08
C GLY A 174 17.96 -15.56 23.05
N SER A 175 16.64 -15.60 22.95
CA SER A 175 15.78 -16.53 23.70
C SER A 175 15.30 -17.71 22.84
N GLY A 176 16.10 -18.08 21.83
CA GLY A 176 15.73 -19.05 20.78
C GLY A 176 15.09 -18.42 19.55
N ASP A 177 14.85 -19.25 18.53
CA ASP A 177 14.18 -18.84 17.29
C ASP A 177 12.67 -18.69 17.47
N LEU A 178 12.11 -17.62 16.90
CA LEU A 178 10.67 -17.42 16.89
C LEU A 178 10.03 -18.34 15.83
N PRO A 179 8.83 -18.89 16.09
CA PRO A 179 8.15 -19.72 15.12
C PRO A 179 7.66 -18.90 13.92
N SER A 180 7.50 -19.55 12.77
CA SER A 180 6.89 -18.97 11.57
C SER A 180 7.57 -17.72 11.02
N ILE A 181 8.87 -17.53 11.24
CA ILE A 181 9.65 -16.46 10.61
C ILE A 181 10.09 -16.93 9.22
N PRO A 182 9.67 -16.28 8.12
CA PRO A 182 10.03 -16.70 6.78
C PRO A 182 11.54 -16.91 6.63
N GLY A 183 11.96 -18.02 6.01
CA GLY A 183 13.37 -18.34 5.80
C GLY A 183 14.22 -18.68 7.04
N VAL A 184 13.66 -18.57 8.25
CA VAL A 184 14.38 -18.87 9.50
C VAL A 184 13.76 -20.09 10.20
N THR A 185 12.44 -20.07 10.40
CA THR A 185 11.69 -21.18 11.00
C THR A 185 10.51 -21.59 10.14
N ALA A 186 10.12 -22.86 10.26
CA ALA A 186 8.95 -23.39 9.60
C ALA A 186 7.67 -22.66 10.09
N GLN A 187 6.71 -22.46 9.18
CA GLN A 187 5.35 -22.04 9.56
C GLN A 187 4.74 -23.07 10.53
N VAL A 188 4.06 -22.60 11.57
CA VAL A 188 3.36 -23.47 12.53
C VAL A 188 2.18 -24.16 11.84
N ILE A 189 1.52 -23.45 10.93
CA ILE A 189 0.49 -23.98 10.04
C ILE A 189 1.08 -23.92 8.63
N GLN A 190 1.38 -25.10 8.07
CA GLN A 190 1.96 -25.21 6.74
C GLN A 190 0.84 -25.18 5.69
N ASP A 191 0.99 -24.28 4.73
CA ASP A 191 0.21 -24.33 3.50
C ASP A 191 0.84 -25.37 2.57
N ASP A 192 0.02 -26.21 1.94
CA ASP A 192 0.48 -27.15 0.94
C ASP A 192 0.40 -26.51 -0.46
N TYR A 193 1.58 -26.21 -1.03
CA TYR A 193 1.73 -25.70 -2.38
C TYR A 193 2.21 -26.79 -3.37
N SER A 194 2.17 -28.08 -2.98
CA SER A 194 2.61 -29.19 -3.82
C SER A 194 1.65 -29.48 -4.99
N GLU A 195 0.38 -29.14 -4.85
CA GLU A 195 -0.59 -29.19 -5.92
C GLU A 195 -0.50 -27.92 -6.77
N SER A 196 -0.29 -28.07 -8.09
CA SER A 196 -0.36 -26.95 -9.01
C SER A 196 -1.77 -26.37 -9.01
N ILE A 197 -1.89 -25.04 -8.95
CA ILE A 197 -3.17 -24.35 -9.17
C ILE A 197 -3.77 -24.89 -10.48
N PRO A 198 -5.00 -25.43 -10.49
CA PRO A 198 -5.62 -25.95 -11.69
C PRO A 198 -5.55 -24.91 -12.78
N ASP A 199 -5.05 -25.29 -13.96
CA ASP A 199 -5.05 -24.43 -15.12
C ASP A 199 -6.51 -24.14 -15.49
N LEU A 200 -7.00 -22.95 -15.10
CA LEU A 200 -8.35 -22.48 -15.39
C LEU A 200 -8.45 -21.93 -16.83
N THR A 201 -7.44 -22.11 -17.67
CA THR A 201 -7.59 -21.81 -19.09
C THR A 201 -8.73 -22.68 -19.66
N PRO A 202 -9.76 -22.06 -20.26
CA PRO A 202 -10.80 -22.81 -20.94
C PRO A 202 -10.16 -23.54 -22.11
N THR A 203 -9.95 -24.85 -21.97
CA THR A 203 -9.46 -25.68 -23.07
C THR A 203 -10.51 -25.68 -24.17
N ALA A 204 -10.22 -24.99 -25.27
CA ALA A 204 -11.01 -25.08 -26.48
C ALA A 204 -11.02 -26.54 -26.93
N LYS A 205 -12.22 -27.15 -26.95
CA LYS A 205 -12.42 -28.55 -27.31
C LYS A 205 -11.85 -28.79 -28.72
N PRO A 206 -10.89 -29.71 -28.91
CA PRO A 206 -10.34 -30.00 -30.23
C PRO A 206 -11.36 -30.81 -31.03
N GLY A 207 -11.84 -30.26 -32.15
CA GLY A 207 -12.60 -31.04 -33.13
C GLY A 207 -13.62 -30.23 -33.92
N ALA A 208 -13.17 -29.63 -35.01
CA ALA A 208 -13.84 -29.72 -36.32
C ALA A 208 -12.97 -28.99 -37.36
N ALA A 209 -12.29 -29.80 -38.19
CA ALA A 209 -11.53 -29.33 -39.33
C ALA A 209 -12.44 -28.62 -40.36
N ALA A 210 -11.90 -27.60 -41.00
CA ALA A 210 -12.52 -26.92 -42.12
C ALA A 210 -12.25 -27.65 -43.44
N ALA A 211 -13.28 -27.92 -44.25
CA ALA A 211 -13.32 -27.88 -45.73
C ALA A 211 -14.79 -28.12 -46.21
N PRO A 212 -15.16 -27.89 -47.50
CA PRO A 212 -15.74 -26.63 -47.97
C PRO A 212 -17.14 -26.76 -48.63
N ALA A 213 -17.78 -25.60 -48.75
CA ALA A 213 -18.77 -25.11 -49.73
C ALA A 213 -19.93 -26.00 -50.28
N ALA A 214 -21.11 -25.39 -50.19
CA ALA A 214 -22.21 -25.31 -51.17
C ALA A 214 -23.41 -26.26 -51.01
N GLY A 215 -24.59 -25.63 -50.89
CA GLY A 215 -25.84 -26.15 -51.45
C GLY A 215 -27.04 -26.16 -50.50
N GLY A 216 -28.04 -25.32 -50.80
CA GLY A 216 -29.44 -25.67 -50.58
C GLY A 216 -30.14 -25.03 -49.38
N ALA A 217 -31.03 -24.08 -49.69
CA ALA A 217 -31.95 -23.42 -48.77
C ALA A 217 -33.16 -24.30 -48.40
N THR A 218 -33.62 -24.15 -47.14
CA THR A 218 -35.02 -24.05 -46.63
C THR A 218 -34.88 -24.04 -45.10
N GLY A 219 -35.10 -22.97 -44.33
CA GLY A 219 -36.33 -22.18 -44.17
C GLY A 219 -36.88 -22.43 -42.76
N GLY A 220 -36.71 -21.49 -41.83
CA GLY A 220 -37.26 -21.52 -40.46
C GLY A 220 -36.51 -20.63 -39.45
N ASP A 221 -36.93 -19.37 -39.36
CA ASP A 221 -36.46 -18.23 -38.51
C ASP A 221 -36.20 -18.59 -37.02
N GLY A 222 -35.16 -18.11 -36.33
CA GLY A 222 -34.81 -16.72 -35.93
C GLY A 222 -35.06 -16.57 -34.41
N ALA A 223 -34.21 -16.06 -33.52
CA ALA A 223 -33.07 -15.15 -33.61
C ALA A 223 -32.12 -15.35 -32.41
N GLY A 224 -30.82 -15.18 -32.64
CA GLY A 224 -29.79 -15.19 -31.60
C GLY A 224 -29.70 -13.86 -30.83
N ALA A 225 -29.40 -13.95 -29.54
CA ALA A 225 -28.99 -12.80 -28.75
C ALA A 225 -27.46 -12.81 -28.59
N GLN A 226 -26.78 -12.05 -29.45
CA GLN A 226 -25.46 -11.53 -29.15
C GLN A 226 -25.54 -10.67 -27.88
N LYS A 227 -24.78 -10.97 -26.83
CA LYS A 227 -24.63 -10.04 -25.70
C LYS A 227 -23.62 -8.97 -26.08
N SER A 228 -24.17 -7.82 -26.46
CA SER A 228 -23.50 -6.60 -26.94
C SER A 228 -22.46 -6.06 -25.95
N PHE A 229 -21.30 -5.63 -26.47
CA PHE A 229 -20.22 -4.94 -25.74
C PHE A 229 -20.57 -3.49 -25.34
N VAL A 230 -21.83 -3.08 -25.53
CA VAL A 230 -22.32 -1.71 -25.35
C VAL A 230 -23.35 -1.71 -24.23
N SER A 231 -22.90 -1.39 -23.02
CA SER A 231 -23.81 -1.18 -21.89
C SER A 231 -24.66 0.08 -22.13
N GLY A 232 -25.93 0.04 -21.74
CA GLY A 232 -26.82 1.19 -21.82
C GLY A 232 -26.27 2.45 -21.13
N LEU A 233 -25.46 2.29 -20.07
CA LEU A 233 -24.77 3.41 -19.43
C LEU A 233 -23.72 4.07 -20.33
N MET A 234 -23.02 3.30 -21.18
CA MET A 234 -22.02 3.83 -22.10
C MET A 234 -22.68 4.67 -23.20
N VAL A 235 -23.83 4.20 -23.71
CA VAL A 235 -24.61 4.94 -24.71
C VAL A 235 -25.14 6.25 -24.11
N LEU A 236 -25.66 6.22 -22.89
CA LEU A 236 -26.13 7.41 -22.19
C LEU A 236 -24.99 8.40 -21.91
N GLY A 237 -23.82 7.90 -21.48
CA GLY A 237 -22.64 8.73 -21.25
C GLY A 237 -22.13 9.40 -22.53
N LEU A 238 -22.07 8.67 -23.65
CA LEU A 238 -21.68 9.22 -24.94
C LEU A 238 -22.68 10.25 -25.45
N ALA A 239 -23.98 9.97 -25.36
CA ALA A 239 -25.03 10.91 -25.78
C ALA A 239 -24.98 12.20 -24.96
N ALA A 240 -24.84 12.10 -23.63
CA ALA A 240 -24.69 13.26 -22.76
C ALA A 240 -23.40 14.04 -23.08
N GLY A 241 -22.29 13.34 -23.31
CA GLY A 241 -21.01 13.93 -23.69
C GLY A 241 -21.09 14.72 -24.99
N PHE A 242 -21.71 14.16 -26.04
CA PHE A 242 -21.87 14.84 -27.33
C PHE A 242 -22.78 16.07 -27.26
N LEU A 243 -23.82 16.04 -26.42
CA LEU A 243 -24.70 17.18 -26.21
C LEU A 243 -24.03 18.30 -25.39
N LEU A 244 -23.24 17.94 -24.38
CA LEU A 244 -22.60 18.91 -23.48
C LEU A 244 -21.28 19.46 -24.04
N ALA A 245 -20.57 18.71 -24.89
CA ALA A 245 -19.30 19.10 -25.48
C ALA A 245 -19.32 20.49 -26.16
N PRO A 246 -20.28 20.84 -27.05
CA PRO A 246 -20.27 22.15 -27.71
C PRO A 246 -20.58 23.31 -26.74
N LEU A 247 -21.38 23.07 -25.69
CA LEU A 247 -21.68 24.06 -24.66
C LEU A 247 -20.47 24.33 -23.76
N LEU A 248 -19.71 23.28 -23.44
CA LEU A 248 -18.53 23.34 -22.59
C LEU A 248 -17.29 23.83 -23.36
N ALA A 249 -17.19 23.55 -24.66
CA ALA A 249 -16.07 23.99 -25.50
C ALA A 249 -15.89 25.52 -25.52
N ASN A 250 -16.99 26.28 -25.51
CA ASN A 250 -16.93 27.74 -25.42
C ASN A 250 -16.49 28.24 -24.03
N LYS A 251 -16.73 27.43 -22.99
CA LYS A 251 -16.47 27.78 -21.59
C LYS A 251 -15.04 27.45 -21.16
N PHE A 252 -14.46 26.40 -21.71
CA PHE A 252 -13.06 25.99 -21.47
C PHE A 252 -12.09 26.57 -22.50
N LYS A 253 -12.55 27.44 -23.41
CA LYS A 253 -11.69 28.06 -24.42
C LYS A 253 -10.67 28.99 -23.76
N GLY A 254 -9.40 28.64 -23.84
CA GLY A 254 -8.29 29.41 -23.26
C GLY A 254 -7.92 29.03 -21.83
N MET A 255 -8.56 28.01 -21.24
CA MET A 255 -8.13 27.44 -19.97
C MET A 255 -7.08 26.35 -20.20
N THR A 256 -6.10 26.27 -19.30
CA THR A 256 -5.20 25.14 -19.20
C THR A 256 -5.94 23.91 -18.66
N PHE A 257 -5.38 22.72 -18.88
CA PHE A 257 -6.00 21.47 -18.43
C PHE A 257 -6.24 21.44 -16.91
N SER A 258 -5.29 21.93 -16.12
CA SER A 258 -5.39 22.02 -14.65
C SER A 258 -6.49 22.99 -14.21
N GLU A 259 -6.64 24.14 -14.88
CA GLU A 259 -7.73 25.09 -14.61
C GLU A 259 -9.10 24.49 -14.95
N GLY A 260 -9.18 23.73 -16.04
CA GLY A 260 -10.41 23.01 -16.41
C GLY A 260 -10.82 21.98 -15.37
N VAL A 261 -9.87 21.19 -14.85
CA VAL A 261 -10.12 20.21 -13.79
C VAL A 261 -10.55 20.91 -12.50
N ALA A 262 -9.84 21.95 -12.08
CA ALA A 262 -10.18 22.72 -10.87
C ALA A 262 -11.60 23.30 -10.96
N TYR A 263 -11.98 23.84 -12.12
CA TYR A 263 -13.31 24.38 -12.37
C TYR A 263 -14.42 23.32 -12.24
N VAL A 264 -14.17 22.09 -12.72
CA VAL A 264 -15.12 20.98 -12.59
C VAL A 264 -15.29 20.56 -11.13
N PHE A 265 -14.20 20.48 -10.37
CA PHE A 265 -14.26 20.18 -8.93
C PHE A 265 -15.01 21.26 -8.14
N GLU A 266 -14.84 22.52 -8.50
CA GLU A 266 -15.56 23.63 -7.87
C GLU A 266 -17.06 23.57 -8.15
N LEU A 267 -17.47 23.31 -9.40
CA LEU A 267 -18.87 23.08 -9.76
C LEU A 267 -19.47 21.89 -9.00
N LEU A 268 -18.72 20.80 -8.86
CA LEU A 268 -19.17 19.61 -8.13
C LEU A 268 -19.35 19.93 -6.64
N SER A 269 -18.41 20.64 -6.04
CA SER A 269 -18.48 21.07 -4.63
C SER A 269 -19.70 21.96 -4.37
N GLN A 270 -19.96 22.92 -5.27
CA GLN A 270 -21.16 23.78 -5.19
C GLN A 270 -22.46 22.99 -5.32
N ALA A 271 -22.52 22.01 -6.23
CA ALA A 271 -23.68 21.13 -6.40
C ALA A 271 -23.94 20.28 -5.14
N ILE A 272 -22.89 19.68 -4.57
CA ILE A 272 -22.97 18.92 -3.32
C ILE A 272 -23.46 19.81 -2.18
N GLY A 273 -22.90 21.02 -2.03
CA GLY A 273 -23.33 21.98 -1.03
C GLY A 273 -24.80 22.38 -1.15
N MET A 274 -25.29 22.54 -2.38
CA MET A 274 -26.71 22.82 -2.65
C MET A 274 -27.61 21.64 -2.25
N ILE A 275 -27.22 20.41 -2.58
CA ILE A 275 -27.93 19.18 -2.21
C ILE A 275 -28.03 19.05 -0.69
N ILE A 276 -26.91 19.25 0.03
CA ILE A 276 -26.89 19.19 1.50
C ILE A 276 -27.82 20.25 2.10
N LYS A 277 -27.86 21.46 1.54
CA LYS A 277 -28.78 22.53 1.97
C LYS A 277 -30.24 22.12 1.81
N ILE A 278 -30.59 21.52 0.66
CA ILE A 278 -31.96 21.05 0.38
C ILE A 278 -32.36 19.94 1.36
N ILE A 279 -31.49 18.95 1.57
CA ILE A 279 -31.72 17.84 2.51
C ILE A 279 -31.88 18.37 3.93
N SER A 280 -30.98 19.25 4.37
CA SER A 280 -31.02 19.85 5.71
C SER A 280 -32.30 20.67 5.94
N GLY A 281 -32.78 21.39 4.91
CA GLY A 281 -34.05 22.11 4.94
C GLY A 281 -35.25 21.17 5.06
N LEU A 282 -35.25 20.07 4.32
CA LEU A 282 -36.27 19.01 4.40
C LEU A 282 -36.31 18.36 5.79
N VAL A 283 -35.15 17.99 6.34
CA VAL A 283 -35.04 17.39 7.69
C VAL A 283 -35.55 18.34 8.76
N LYS A 284 -35.17 19.63 8.72
CA LYS A 284 -35.68 20.65 9.66
C LYS A 284 -37.21 20.81 9.56
N SER A 285 -37.76 20.80 8.35
CA SER A 285 -39.21 20.91 8.11
C SER A 285 -39.99 19.72 8.70
N ILE A 286 -39.40 18.52 8.68
CA ILE A 286 -40.01 17.30 9.21
C ILE A 286 -39.89 17.22 10.74
N LEU A 287 -38.74 17.60 11.31
CA LEU A 287 -38.48 17.50 12.76
C LEU A 287 -39.09 18.65 13.57
N SER A 288 -39.34 19.82 12.98
CA SER A 288 -39.93 20.96 13.69
C SER A 288 -41.42 20.80 14.04
N LYS A 289 -42.08 19.69 13.65
CA LYS A 289 -43.50 19.42 13.93
C LYS A 289 -43.77 18.51 15.14
N LYS A 290 -42.75 18.12 15.91
CA LYS A 290 -42.92 17.31 17.13
C LYS A 290 -42.20 17.94 18.34
N SER A 291 -42.73 19.03 18.87
CA SER A 291 -42.58 19.32 20.30
C SER A 291 -43.75 18.64 21.01
N ILE A 292 -43.50 17.43 21.54
CA ILE A 292 -44.40 16.79 22.49
C ILE A 292 -43.97 17.31 23.86
N ASP A 293 -44.79 18.15 24.47
CA ASP A 293 -44.62 18.53 25.88
C ASP A 293 -44.81 17.29 26.75
N LEU A 294 -43.77 16.93 27.50
CA LEU A 294 -43.85 15.90 28.52
C LEU A 294 -44.37 16.52 29.82
N PRO A 295 -45.33 15.90 30.51
CA PRO A 295 -45.83 16.41 31.78
C PRO A 295 -44.77 16.24 32.87
N GLU A 296 -44.54 17.31 33.63
CA GLU A 296 -43.66 17.31 34.79
C GLU A 296 -44.14 16.31 35.86
N LYS A 297 -43.22 15.46 36.31
CA LYS A 297 -43.32 14.72 37.57
C LYS A 297 -41.94 14.52 38.18
#